data_AF-A0A7S2HF06-F1
#
_entry.id   AF-A0A7S2HF06-F1
#
_cell.length_a   1.000
_cell.length_b   1.000
_cell.length_c   1.000
_cell.angle_alpha   90.00
_cell.angle_beta   90.00
_cell.angle_gamma   90.00
#
_symmetry.space_group_name_H-M   'P 1'
#
loop_
_entity.id
_entity.type
_entity.pdbx_description
1 polymer ?
#
loop_
_entity_poly.entity_id
_entity_poly.type
_entity_poly.pdbx_seq_one_letter_code
_entity_poly.pdbx_strand_id
1 'polypeptide(L)'
;VDTSATSSGDAAATSTHIDQCLWKREYKSARDRFEMPYVHLLGAHTLTFAQRPFNPEGFASTVWDSAIVLSRFFERQSSRYAGTRCIELGAGCGLPGIVLA
;
A
#
# COMPACT_ATOMS: atom_id res chain seq x y z
N VAL A 1 2.99 -51.11 9.19
CA VAL A 1 3.56 -49.86 8.64
C VAL A 1 2.67 -49.48 7.49
N ASP A 2 1.72 -48.59 7.75
CA ASP A 2 0.82 -48.03 6.74
C ASP A 2 1.15 -46.55 6.63
N THR A 3 1.45 -46.10 5.42
CA THR A 3 2.12 -44.81 5.16
C THR A 3 1.06 -43.81 4.74
N SER A 4 0.63 -42.96 5.68
CA SER A 4 -0.32 -41.87 5.40
C SER A 4 0.37 -40.75 4.63
N ALA A 5 0.05 -40.65 3.34
CA ALA A 5 0.38 -39.51 2.50
C ALA A 5 -0.32 -38.26 3.03
N THR A 6 0.46 -37.30 3.54
CA THR A 6 -0.01 -35.96 3.88
C THR A 6 -0.07 -35.15 2.60
N SER A 7 -1.26 -34.97 2.02
CA SER A 7 -1.46 -34.02 0.93
C SER A 7 -1.49 -32.61 1.52
N SER A 8 -0.36 -31.92 1.48
CA SER A 8 -0.26 -30.48 1.69
C SER A 8 -1.03 -29.80 0.55
N GLY A 9 -2.31 -29.53 0.78
CA GLY A 9 -3.11 -28.69 -0.08
C GLY A 9 -2.61 -27.25 0.02
N ASP A 10 -1.80 -26.82 -0.94
CA ASP A 10 -1.61 -25.40 -1.22
C ASP A 10 -2.98 -24.83 -1.60
N ALA A 11 -3.66 -24.25 -0.62
CA ALA A 11 -4.86 -23.46 -0.83
C ALA A 11 -4.44 -22.20 -1.60
N ALA A 12 -4.36 -22.33 -2.93
CA ALA A 12 -4.28 -21.20 -3.84
C ALA A 12 -5.48 -20.29 -3.55
N ALA A 13 -5.24 -19.19 -2.84
CA ALA A 13 -6.26 -18.25 -2.43
C ALA A 13 -7.01 -17.76 -3.68
N THR A 14 -8.25 -18.19 -3.83
CA THR A 14 -9.14 -17.77 -4.91
C THR A 14 -9.45 -16.29 -4.72
N SER A 15 -8.60 -15.42 -5.26
CA SER A 15 -8.82 -13.97 -5.26
C SER A 15 -10.12 -13.70 -6.01
N THR A 16 -11.15 -13.35 -5.26
CA THR A 16 -12.42 -12.91 -5.85
C THR A 16 -12.19 -11.57 -6.53
N HIS A 17 -13.00 -11.22 -7.53
CA HIS A 17 -12.95 -9.89 -8.15
C HIS A 17 -13.18 -8.75 -7.14
N ILE A 18 -13.77 -9.04 -5.98
CA ILE A 18 -13.93 -8.10 -4.85
C ILE A 18 -12.56 -7.76 -4.24
N ASP A 19 -11.69 -8.75 -4.03
CA ASP A 19 -10.33 -8.56 -3.50
C ASP A 19 -9.49 -7.64 -4.39
N GLN A 20 -9.72 -7.70 -5.70
CA GLN A 20 -9.03 -6.88 -6.70
C GLN A 20 -9.35 -5.38 -6.58
N CYS A 21 -10.40 -4.98 -5.84
CA CYS A 21 -10.77 -3.58 -5.65
C CYS A 21 -10.67 -3.09 -4.20
N LEU A 22 -10.38 -3.94 -3.21
CA LEU A 22 -10.34 -3.55 -1.79
C LEU A 22 -9.29 -2.48 -1.47
N TRP A 23 -8.24 -2.39 -2.29
CA TRP A 23 -7.20 -1.37 -2.15
C TRP A 23 -7.65 0.00 -2.66
N LYS A 24 -8.65 0.06 -3.55
CA LYS A 24 -9.17 1.32 -4.10
C LYS A 24 -9.83 2.14 -3.01
N ARG A 25 -9.58 3.44 -3.04
CA ARG A 25 -10.06 4.38 -2.02
C ARG A 25 -11.14 5.29 -2.57
N GLU A 26 -11.45 5.22 -3.86
CA GLU A 26 -12.47 6.06 -4.51
C GLU A 26 -13.85 6.01 -3.83
N TYR A 27 -14.23 4.84 -3.28
CA TYR A 27 -15.52 4.65 -2.57
C TYR A 27 -15.44 4.91 -1.05
N LYS A 28 -14.26 5.22 -0.51
CA LYS A 28 -14.09 5.42 0.94
C LYS A 28 -14.64 6.78 1.35
N SER A 29 -15.16 6.84 2.59
CA SER A 29 -15.70 8.07 3.16
C SER A 29 -14.63 9.16 3.27
N ALA A 30 -15.06 10.43 3.35
CA ALA A 30 -14.13 11.54 3.58
C ALA A 30 -13.29 11.33 4.85
N ARG A 31 -13.91 10.82 5.93
CA ARG A 31 -13.23 10.45 7.17
C ARG A 31 -12.10 9.44 6.92
N ASP A 32 -12.34 8.37 6.16
CA ASP A 32 -11.34 7.33 5.88
C ASP A 32 -10.22 7.79 4.94
N ARG A 33 -10.53 8.76 4.08
CA ARG A 33 -9.59 9.32 3.12
C ARG A 33 -8.73 10.43 3.72
N PHE A 34 -9.29 11.25 4.60
CA PHE A 34 -8.67 12.49 5.00
C PHE A 34 -8.45 12.65 6.50
N GLU A 35 -9.04 11.83 7.36
CA GLU A 35 -8.89 11.95 8.82
C GLU A 35 -8.19 10.74 9.44
N MET A 36 -8.64 9.53 9.08
CA MET A 36 -8.05 8.30 9.62
C MET A 36 -6.66 8.07 9.03
N PRO A 37 -5.69 7.51 9.80
CA PRO A 37 -4.40 7.15 9.24
C PRO A 37 -4.52 6.08 8.16
N TYR A 38 -3.70 6.17 7.11
CA TYR A 38 -3.52 5.08 6.16
C TYR A 38 -2.41 4.15 6.67
N VAL A 39 -2.69 2.85 6.71
CA VAL A 39 -1.72 1.83 7.11
C VAL A 39 -1.29 1.03 5.89
N HIS A 40 0.03 0.91 5.72
CA HIS A 40 0.66 0.14 4.66
C HIS A 40 1.61 -0.90 5.23
N LEU A 41 1.50 -2.15 4.76
CA LEU A 41 2.40 -3.23 5.16
C LEU A 41 3.54 -3.37 4.15
N LEU A 42 4.76 -3.20 4.64
CA LEU A 42 6.02 -3.31 3.89
C LEU A 42 6.91 -4.39 4.52
N GLY A 43 6.78 -5.64 4.04
CA GLY A 43 7.47 -6.77 4.66
C GLY A 43 7.07 -6.95 6.13
N ALA A 44 8.05 -6.90 7.03
CA ALA A 44 7.83 -6.94 8.48
C ALA A 44 7.51 -5.57 9.11
N HIS A 45 7.49 -4.51 8.32
CA HIS A 45 7.26 -3.15 8.78
C HIS A 45 5.82 -2.70 8.53
N THR A 46 5.28 -1.94 9.49
CA THR A 46 3.99 -1.27 9.37
C THR A 46 4.23 0.22 9.26
N LEU A 47 3.94 0.78 8.09
CA LEU A 47 4.02 2.22 7.83
C LEU A 47 2.65 2.85 8.10
N THR A 48 2.62 3.93 8.87
CA THR A 48 1.39 4.65 9.21
C THR A 48 1.50 6.09 8.74
N PHE A 49 0.58 6.49 7.86
CA PHE A 49 0.56 7.81 7.23
C PHE A 49 -0.57 8.64 7.80
N ALA A 50 -0.22 9.77 8.41
CA ALA A 50 -1.21 10.78 8.76
C ALA A 50 -1.83 11.36 7.48
N GLN A 51 -3.15 11.50 7.48
CA GLN A 51 -3.91 12.13 6.41
C GLN A 51 -4.61 13.37 6.98
N ARG A 52 -4.82 14.39 6.15
CA ARG A 52 -5.54 15.61 6.55
C ARG A 52 -6.50 16.09 5.46
N PRO A 53 -7.69 16.60 5.83
CA PRO A 53 -8.57 17.27 4.87
C PRO A 53 -7.97 18.59 4.43
N PHE A 54 -8.51 19.14 3.34
CA PHE A 54 -8.20 20.51 2.94
C PHE A 54 -8.73 21.46 4.00
N ASN A 55 -7.94 22.46 4.39
CA ASN A 55 -8.38 23.53 5.27
C ASN A 55 -7.87 24.89 4.75
N PRO A 56 -8.39 26.02 5.24
CA PRO A 56 -7.94 27.33 4.79
C PRO A 56 -6.44 27.58 5.00
N GLU A 57 -5.82 26.89 5.96
CA GLU A 57 -4.38 26.99 6.27
C GLU A 57 -3.51 26.04 5.43
N GLY A 58 -4.06 25.17 4.58
CA GLY A 58 -3.24 24.16 3.93
C GLY A 58 -3.92 23.18 2.96
N PHE A 59 -3.09 22.31 2.38
CA PHE A 59 -3.45 21.35 1.35
C PHE A 59 -3.93 20.01 1.94
N ALA A 60 -4.94 19.39 1.31
CA ALA A 60 -5.37 18.04 1.70
C ALA A 60 -4.27 17.01 1.40
N SER A 61 -3.91 16.21 2.39
CA SER A 61 -2.97 15.10 2.20
C SER A 61 -3.70 13.79 2.44
N THR A 62 -3.98 13.05 1.35
CA THR A 62 -4.48 11.67 1.38
C THR A 62 -3.51 10.79 0.61
N VAL A 63 -3.46 9.52 0.97
CA VAL A 63 -2.87 8.50 0.10
C VAL A 63 -3.84 8.26 -1.05
N TRP A 64 -3.36 8.48 -2.28
CA TRP A 64 -4.11 8.25 -3.51
C TRP A 64 -3.89 6.82 -4.02
N ASP A 65 -4.86 6.31 -4.77
CA ASP A 65 -4.84 4.96 -5.33
C ASP A 65 -3.60 4.69 -6.20
N SER A 66 -3.18 5.68 -6.99
CA SER A 66 -1.95 5.60 -7.80
C SER A 66 -0.69 5.47 -6.95
N ALA A 67 -0.62 6.13 -5.79
CA ALA A 67 0.50 6.01 -4.87
C ALA A 67 0.60 4.57 -4.30
N ILE A 68 -0.54 3.94 -4.00
CA ILE A 68 -0.57 2.53 -3.54
C ILE A 68 -0.09 1.59 -4.64
N VAL A 69 -0.57 1.78 -5.87
CA VAL A 69 -0.17 0.95 -7.02
C VAL A 69 1.34 1.08 -7.28
N LEU A 70 1.87 2.31 -7.29
CA LEU A 70 3.29 2.55 -7.50
C LEU A 70 4.14 1.95 -6.38
N SER A 71 3.70 2.05 -5.13
CA SER A 71 4.40 1.49 -3.98
C SER A 71 4.49 -0.03 -4.05
N ARG A 72 3.37 -0.70 -4.37
CA ARG A 72 3.35 -2.16 -4.58
C ARG A 72 4.23 -2.60 -5.75
N PHE A 73 4.37 -1.77 -6.79
CA PHE A 73 5.32 -2.00 -7.86
C PHE A 73 6.76 -1.89 -7.37
N PHE A 74 7.10 -0.86 -6.59
CA PHE A 74 8.43 -0.69 -6.01
C PHE A 74 8.81 -1.81 -5.04
N GLU A 75 7.89 -2.30 -4.22
CA GLU A 75 8.13 -3.47 -3.36
C GLU A 75 8.62 -4.69 -4.16
N ARG A 76 7.99 -4.93 -5.32
CA ARG A 76 8.35 -6.04 -6.23
C ARG A 76 9.63 -5.77 -7.03
N GLN A 77 10.10 -4.53 -7.08
CA GLN A 77 11.24 -4.08 -7.89
C GLN A 77 12.33 -3.45 -7.02
N SER A 78 12.31 -3.67 -5.71
CA SER A 78 13.16 -2.98 -4.73
C SER A 78 14.65 -3.10 -5.05
N SER A 79 15.09 -4.29 -5.48
CA SER A 79 16.47 -4.54 -5.91
C SER A 79 16.93 -3.69 -7.10
N ARG A 80 16.02 -3.30 -7.99
CA ARG A 80 16.33 -2.47 -9.18
C ARG A 80 16.74 -1.05 -8.80
N TYR A 81 16.23 -0.54 -7.68
CA TYR A 81 16.41 0.85 -7.26
C TYR A 81 17.29 0.99 -6.01
N ALA A 82 17.75 -0.11 -5.44
CA ALA A 82 18.65 -0.12 -4.30
C ALA A 82 19.93 0.70 -4.60
N GLY A 83 20.26 1.63 -3.69
CA GLY A 83 21.44 2.50 -3.82
C GLY A 83 21.31 3.62 -4.86
N THR A 84 20.15 3.78 -5.51
CA THR A 84 19.92 4.87 -6.45
C THR A 84 19.54 6.17 -5.72
N ARG A 85 19.82 7.32 -6.36
CA ARG A 85 19.42 8.64 -5.85
C ARG A 85 18.05 8.99 -6.45
N CYS A 86 17.01 8.97 -5.62
CA CYS A 86 15.65 9.26 -6.04
C CYS A 86 15.12 10.57 -5.46
N ILE A 87 14.16 11.18 -6.15
CA ILE A 87 13.36 12.29 -5.65
C ILE A 87 11.89 12.04 -6.02
N GLU A 88 10.97 12.24 -5.07
CA GLU A 88 9.54 12.13 -5.30
C GLU A 88 8.94 13.54 -5.46
N LEU A 89 8.40 13.82 -6.65
CA LEU A 89 7.74 15.10 -6.93
C LEU A 89 6.24 14.96 -6.63
N GLY A 90 5.67 15.92 -5.89
CA GLY A 90 4.25 15.87 -5.52
C GLY A 90 3.92 14.71 -4.56
N ALA A 91 4.83 14.43 -3.62
CA ALA A 91 4.78 13.25 -2.75
C ALA A 91 3.47 13.10 -1.94
N GLY A 92 2.77 14.19 -1.63
CA GLY A 92 1.60 14.15 -0.75
C GLY A 92 1.97 13.55 0.61
N CYS A 93 1.42 12.37 0.94
CA CYS A 93 1.81 11.61 2.13
C CYS A 93 3.20 10.93 2.03
N GLY A 94 3.81 10.84 0.84
CA GLY A 94 5.15 10.29 0.61
C GLY A 94 5.24 8.77 0.60
N LEU A 95 4.13 8.06 0.36
CA LEU A 95 4.09 6.60 0.41
C LEU A 95 5.09 5.93 -0.58
N PRO A 96 5.11 6.27 -1.89
CA PRO A 96 6.05 5.68 -2.84
C PRO A 96 7.51 5.93 -2.49
N GLY A 97 7.86 7.16 -2.10
CA GLY A 97 9.23 7.51 -1.71
C GLY A 97 9.68 6.75 -0.46
N ILE A 98 8.82 6.64 0.56
CA ILE A 98 9.14 5.90 1.79
C ILE A 98 9.27 4.40 1.53
N VAL A 99 8.45 3.82 0.65
CA VAL A 99 8.56 2.40 0.29
C VAL A 99 9.85 2.07 -0.45
N LEU A 100 10.44 3.04 -1.16
CA LEU A 100 11.69 2.87 -1.89
C LEU A 100 12.95 3.12 -1.04
N ALA A 101 12.79 3.74 0.14
CA ALA A 101 13.89 4.11 1.04
C ALA A 101 14.40 2.93 1.86
#